data_AF-A0A023FDB1-F1
#
_entry.id   AF-A0A023FDB1-F1
#
_cell.length_a   1.000
_cell.length_b   1.000
_cell.length_c   1.000
_cell.angle_alpha   90.00
_cell.angle_beta   90.00
_cell.angle_gamma   90.00
#
_symmetry.space_group_name_H-M   'P 1'
#
loop_
_entity.id
_entity.type
_entity.pdbx_description
1 polymer ?
#
loop_
_entity_poly.entity_id
_entity_poly.type
_entity_poly.pdbx_seq_one_letter_code
_entity_poly.pdbx_strand_id
1 'polypeptide(L)'
;MVYDCVFWMQRIVCLARHFQHLDKAAVVRSRTRLYIDVWPLNFLNPGDSPGAIDNCWLFTMQLACILHMVPGWKHSTTLRIFMCIGPCGAGGDGGEEVARHRRHWEGMLQLLRIEATISVVLWDHVAGLLEGPREDYLHAVNAMIKQHSQTTAVLFLYLPPPPPPSDDGDAQRLSYLNQLELLTSGLPPTMLVHGISPVTSTTL
;
A
#
# COMPACT_ATOMS: atom_id res chain seq x y z
N MET A 1 8.41 11.39 -17.56
CA MET A 1 8.12 9.94 -17.68
C MET A 1 7.00 9.47 -16.75
N VAL A 2 7.14 9.43 -15.41
CA VAL A 2 6.02 8.97 -14.53
C VAL A 2 4.77 9.85 -14.67
N TYR A 3 4.95 11.19 -14.66
CA TYR A 3 3.85 12.13 -14.89
C TYR A 3 3.14 11.88 -16.24
N ASP A 4 3.90 11.66 -17.31
CA ASP A 4 3.37 11.38 -18.64
C ASP A 4 2.60 10.07 -18.69
N CYS A 5 3.13 9.02 -18.05
CA CYS A 5 2.44 7.74 -17.97
C CYS A 5 1.11 7.84 -17.21
N VAL A 6 1.11 8.55 -16.07
CA VAL A 6 -0.08 8.68 -15.21
C VAL A 6 -1.14 9.55 -15.87
N PHE A 7 -0.79 10.78 -16.27
CA PHE A 7 -1.77 11.78 -16.68
C PHE A 7 -2.09 11.75 -18.17
N TRP A 8 -1.06 11.59 -19.02
CA TRP A 8 -1.23 11.72 -20.47
C TRP A 8 -1.53 10.38 -21.14
N MET A 9 -0.83 9.32 -20.74
CA MET A 9 -0.98 8.01 -21.37
C MET A 9 -2.05 7.16 -20.70
N GLN A 10 -2.52 7.57 -19.51
CA GLN A 10 -3.44 6.79 -18.68
C GLN A 10 -2.93 5.33 -18.63
N ARG A 11 -1.75 5.16 -18.03
CA ARG A 11 -1.11 3.86 -17.81
C ARG A 11 -0.98 3.55 -16.33
N ILE A 12 -1.02 2.26 -16.05
CA ILE A 12 -0.63 1.70 -14.76
C ILE A 12 0.88 1.88 -14.59
N VAL A 13 1.31 2.33 -13.41
CA VAL A 13 2.73 2.51 -13.09
C VAL A 13 3.09 1.71 -11.84
N CYS A 14 4.15 0.92 -11.93
CA CYS A 14 4.76 0.24 -10.80
C CYS A 14 6.21 0.68 -10.65
N LEU A 15 6.62 1.12 -9.46
CA LEU A 15 7.98 1.48 -9.13
C LEU A 15 8.53 0.48 -8.10
N ALA A 16 9.54 -0.28 -8.50
CA ALA A 16 10.19 -1.27 -7.65
C ALA A 16 11.39 -0.65 -6.91
N ARG A 17 11.39 -0.75 -5.57
CA ARG A 17 12.47 -0.28 -4.70
C ARG A 17 13.00 -1.40 -3.82
N HIS A 18 14.32 -1.44 -3.60
CA HIS A 18 15.02 -2.45 -2.80
C HIS A 18 14.90 -3.90 -3.32
N PHE A 19 14.52 -4.11 -4.58
CA PHE A 19 14.40 -5.44 -5.17
C PHE A 19 15.74 -6.16 -5.35
N GLN A 20 16.87 -5.45 -5.26
CA GLN A 20 18.18 -6.07 -5.18
C GLN A 20 18.38 -6.95 -3.93
N HIS A 21 17.54 -6.77 -2.89
CA HIS A 21 17.55 -7.59 -1.69
C HIS A 21 16.58 -8.78 -1.76
N LEU A 22 15.80 -8.92 -2.84
CA LEU A 22 14.81 -10.00 -2.97
C LEU A 22 15.46 -11.28 -3.52
N ASP A 23 15.67 -12.28 -2.66
CA ASP A 23 15.99 -13.65 -3.10
C ASP A 23 14.70 -14.49 -3.21
N LYS A 24 14.21 -14.63 -4.45
CA LYS A 24 13.02 -15.43 -4.75
C LYS A 24 13.17 -16.90 -4.36
N ALA A 25 14.38 -17.45 -4.48
CA ALA A 25 14.63 -18.84 -4.18
C ALA A 25 14.69 -19.06 -2.65
N ALA A 26 15.17 -18.08 -1.88
CA ALA A 26 15.07 -18.10 -0.43
C ALA A 26 13.61 -18.06 0.06
N VAL A 27 12.73 -17.27 -0.58
CA VAL A 27 11.30 -17.26 -0.25
C VAL A 27 10.67 -18.64 -0.43
N VAL A 28 10.94 -19.31 -1.55
CA VAL A 28 10.39 -20.65 -1.84
C VAL A 28 10.96 -21.74 -0.91
N ARG A 29 12.22 -21.61 -0.49
CA ARG A 29 12.87 -22.55 0.44
C ARG A 29 12.63 -22.22 1.92
N SER A 30 11.94 -21.13 2.22
CA SER A 30 11.78 -20.66 3.59
C SER A 30 11.03 -21.69 4.44
N ARG A 31 11.59 -22.01 5.61
CA ARG A 31 10.93 -22.89 6.59
C ARG A 31 9.85 -22.17 7.40
N THR A 32 9.97 -20.85 7.51
CA THR A 32 9.01 -19.98 8.17
C THR A 32 8.15 -19.29 7.13
N ARG A 33 6.85 -19.14 7.42
CA ARG A 33 5.94 -18.44 6.52
C ARG A 33 6.29 -16.95 6.49
N LEU A 34 6.51 -16.41 5.31
CA LEU A 34 6.77 -14.99 5.07
C LEU A 34 5.47 -14.28 4.70
N TYR A 35 5.50 -12.96 4.64
CA TYR A 35 4.32 -12.17 4.27
C TYR A 35 4.48 -11.44 2.94
N ILE A 36 3.38 -11.32 2.23
CA ILE A 36 3.17 -10.29 1.21
C ILE A 36 2.24 -9.28 1.85
N ASP A 37 2.75 -8.08 2.09
CA ASP A 37 2.01 -7.04 2.80
C ASP A 37 1.50 -6.00 1.81
N VAL A 38 0.26 -5.54 2.00
CA VAL A 38 -0.35 -4.48 1.20
C VAL A 38 -0.84 -3.38 2.11
N TRP A 39 -0.39 -2.15 1.87
CA TRP A 39 -0.90 -0.93 2.49
C TRP A 39 -1.57 -0.07 1.43
N PRO A 40 -2.89 -0.24 1.24
CA PRO A 40 -3.61 0.42 0.17
C PRO A 40 -4.10 1.80 0.63
N LEU A 41 -3.18 2.62 1.16
CA LEU A 41 -3.44 3.98 1.60
C LEU A 41 -2.44 4.92 0.93
N ASN A 42 -2.93 6.04 0.39
CA ASN A 42 -2.08 7.11 -0.12
C ASN A 42 -1.50 7.92 1.04
N PHE A 43 -0.38 7.49 1.61
CA PHE A 43 0.21 8.18 2.77
C PHE A 43 0.62 9.63 2.50
N LEU A 44 0.91 10.02 1.24
CA LEU A 44 1.23 11.42 0.91
C LEU A 44 -0.02 12.30 0.86
N ASN A 45 -1.20 11.72 0.63
CA ASN A 45 -2.46 12.42 0.69
C ASN A 45 -3.56 11.46 1.20
N PRO A 46 -3.64 11.22 2.52
CA PRO A 46 -4.48 10.15 3.06
C PRO A 46 -5.99 10.37 2.91
N GLY A 47 -6.43 11.55 2.45
CA GLY A 47 -7.83 11.88 2.24
C GLY A 47 -8.66 11.82 3.53
N ASP A 48 -9.95 12.16 3.42
CA ASP A 48 -10.87 12.14 4.56
C ASP A 48 -11.38 10.73 4.89
N SER A 49 -11.20 9.77 3.99
CA SER A 49 -11.67 8.39 4.13
C SER A 49 -10.52 7.38 3.95
N PRO A 50 -9.68 7.19 4.99
CA PRO A 50 -8.58 6.22 4.97
C PRO A 50 -9.15 4.81 4.90
N GLY A 51 -9.32 4.31 3.67
CA GLY A 51 -9.84 2.98 3.39
C GLY A 51 -10.93 2.91 2.33
N ALA A 52 -11.22 4.03 1.65
CA ALA A 52 -12.00 4.01 0.42
C ALA A 52 -11.36 3.06 -0.61
N ILE A 53 -12.18 2.22 -1.23
CA ILE A 53 -11.74 1.30 -2.28
C ILE A 53 -11.78 2.06 -3.61
N ASP A 54 -10.60 2.35 -4.15
CA ASP A 54 -10.42 2.94 -5.47
C ASP A 54 -9.87 1.93 -6.48
N ASN A 55 -9.69 2.35 -7.73
CA ASN A 55 -9.14 1.50 -8.78
C ASN A 55 -7.71 1.03 -8.45
N CYS A 56 -6.93 1.88 -7.78
CA CYS A 56 -5.56 1.56 -7.39
C CYS A 56 -5.53 0.47 -6.32
N TRP A 57 -6.46 0.51 -5.36
CA TRP A 57 -6.68 -0.53 -4.35
C TRP A 57 -6.95 -1.87 -5.03
N LEU A 58 -7.95 -1.92 -5.94
CA LEU A 58 -8.35 -3.14 -6.63
C LEU A 58 -7.17 -3.72 -7.42
N PHE A 59 -6.49 -2.88 -8.19
CA PHE A 59 -5.35 -3.30 -8.99
C PHE A 59 -4.19 -3.81 -8.13
N THR A 60 -3.88 -3.13 -7.02
CA THR A 60 -2.82 -3.53 -6.09
C THR A 60 -3.12 -4.89 -5.46
N MET A 61 -4.37 -5.14 -5.07
CA MET A 61 -4.78 -6.46 -4.54
C MET A 61 -4.58 -7.57 -5.58
N GLN A 62 -4.92 -7.30 -6.84
CA GLN A 62 -4.73 -8.27 -7.92
C GLN A 62 -3.25 -8.58 -8.15
N LEU A 63 -2.36 -7.58 -8.16
CA LEU A 63 -0.92 -7.80 -8.27
C LEU A 63 -0.35 -8.62 -7.10
N ALA A 64 -0.76 -8.29 -5.87
CA ALA A 64 -0.33 -9.01 -4.69
C ALA A 64 -0.82 -10.46 -4.71
N CYS A 65 -2.06 -10.69 -5.16
CA CYS A 65 -2.61 -12.03 -5.37
C CYS A 65 -1.85 -12.82 -6.43
N ILE A 66 -1.53 -12.21 -7.59
CA ILE A 66 -0.74 -12.86 -8.64
C ILE A 66 0.62 -13.30 -8.10
N LEU A 67 1.30 -12.43 -7.34
CA LEU A 67 2.58 -12.78 -6.71
C LEU A 67 2.41 -13.94 -5.72
N HIS A 68 1.36 -13.93 -4.91
CA HIS A 68 1.05 -15.02 -3.98
C HIS A 68 0.80 -16.35 -4.71
N MET A 69 0.23 -16.33 -5.92
CA MET A 69 -0.05 -17.51 -6.73
C MET A 69 1.17 -18.07 -7.48
N VAL A 70 2.32 -17.37 -7.48
CA VAL A 70 3.55 -17.87 -8.11
C VAL A 70 3.93 -19.23 -7.53
N PRO A 71 4.35 -20.22 -8.35
CA PRO A 71 4.75 -21.53 -7.86
C PRO A 71 5.76 -21.46 -6.71
N GLY A 72 5.48 -22.17 -5.61
CA GLY A 72 6.29 -22.16 -4.38
C GLY A 72 5.99 -21.01 -3.40
N TRP A 73 5.46 -19.88 -3.89
CA TRP A 73 5.13 -18.73 -3.03
C TRP A 73 3.82 -18.96 -2.26
N LYS A 74 2.82 -19.61 -2.87
CA LYS A 74 1.52 -19.86 -2.24
C LYS A 74 1.62 -20.58 -0.89
N HIS A 75 2.52 -21.57 -0.79
CA HIS A 75 2.74 -22.33 0.43
C HIS A 75 3.65 -21.63 1.43
N SER A 76 4.54 -20.75 0.95
CA SER A 76 5.58 -20.11 1.76
C SER A 76 5.19 -18.70 2.23
N THR A 77 4.10 -18.14 1.71
CA THR A 77 3.66 -16.77 1.99
C THR A 77 2.22 -16.69 2.48
N THR A 78 1.89 -15.61 3.19
CA THR A 78 0.51 -15.21 3.48
C THR A 78 0.32 -13.77 3.00
N LEU A 79 -0.79 -13.51 2.31
CA LEU A 79 -1.17 -12.16 1.91
C LEU A 79 -1.86 -11.45 3.07
N ARG A 80 -1.31 -10.32 3.52
CA ARG A 80 -1.88 -9.46 4.57
C ARG A 80 -2.18 -8.08 4.03
N ILE A 81 -3.34 -7.56 4.39
CA ILE A 81 -3.78 -6.23 3.99
C ILE A 81 -3.98 -5.39 5.24
N PHE A 82 -3.38 -4.20 5.27
CA PHE A 82 -3.43 -3.31 6.41
C PHE A 82 -4.52 -2.25 6.22
N MET A 83 -5.47 -2.23 7.16
CA MET A 83 -6.54 -1.24 7.25
C MET A 83 -6.18 -0.23 8.34
N CYS A 84 -5.83 0.99 7.94
CA CYS A 84 -5.58 2.08 8.88
C CYS A 84 -6.92 2.68 9.33
N ILE A 85 -7.09 2.90 10.62
CA ILE A 85 -8.33 3.44 11.20
C ILE A 85 -8.01 4.64 12.06
N GLY A 86 -8.65 5.78 11.73
CA GLY A 86 -8.49 7.04 12.44
C GLY A 86 -9.28 7.14 13.75
N PRO A 87 -9.25 8.32 14.40
CA PRO A 87 -9.61 8.50 15.82
C PRO A 87 -11.08 8.24 16.15
N CYS A 88 -11.96 8.18 15.14
CA CYS A 88 -13.36 7.80 15.33
C CYS A 88 -13.53 6.35 15.81
N GLY A 89 -12.53 5.48 15.60
CA GLY A 89 -12.57 4.06 15.98
C GLY A 89 -12.52 3.78 17.49
N ALA A 90 -12.17 4.77 18.33
CA ALA A 90 -11.92 4.60 19.76
C ALA A 90 -13.12 4.92 20.67
N GLY A 91 -14.19 5.57 20.15
CA GLY A 91 -15.46 5.76 20.87
C GLY A 91 -16.35 4.52 20.80
N GLY A 92 -17.38 4.43 21.64
CA GLY A 92 -18.30 3.27 21.68
C GLY A 92 -19.00 2.93 20.35
N ASP A 93 -19.04 3.87 19.39
CA ASP A 93 -19.55 3.74 18.02
C ASP A 93 -18.44 3.39 16.99
N GLY A 94 -17.18 3.68 17.33
CA GLY A 94 -16.02 3.47 16.45
C GLY A 94 -15.76 2.01 16.11
N GLY A 95 -16.01 1.10 17.06
CA GLY A 95 -15.89 -0.34 16.84
C GLY A 95 -16.87 -0.87 15.78
N GLU A 96 -18.07 -0.29 15.68
CA GLU A 96 -19.07 -0.67 14.67
C GLU A 96 -18.63 -0.18 13.28
N GLU A 97 -18.10 1.04 13.20
CA GLU A 97 -17.53 1.59 11.97
C GLU A 97 -16.36 0.74 11.44
N VAL A 98 -15.43 0.36 12.32
CA VAL A 98 -14.32 -0.56 12.00
C VAL A 98 -14.86 -1.88 11.46
N ALA A 99 -15.84 -2.48 12.13
CA ALA A 99 -16.42 -3.75 11.72
C ALA A 99 -17.16 -3.65 10.38
N ARG A 100 -17.81 -2.50 10.09
CA ARG A 100 -18.45 -2.23 8.80
C ARG A 100 -17.41 -2.14 7.68
N HIS A 101 -16.34 -1.37 7.87
CA HIS A 101 -15.26 -1.26 6.88
C HIS A 101 -14.57 -2.61 6.63
N ARG A 102 -14.27 -3.37 7.70
CA ARG A 102 -13.71 -4.72 7.61
C ARG A 102 -14.60 -5.65 6.78
N ARG A 103 -15.91 -5.72 7.09
CA ARG A 103 -16.86 -6.53 6.31
C ARG A 103 -16.92 -6.11 4.84
N HIS A 104 -16.85 -4.82 4.57
CA HIS A 104 -16.83 -4.32 3.20
C HIS A 104 -15.59 -4.79 2.44
N TRP A 105 -14.40 -4.68 3.04
CA TRP A 105 -13.15 -5.18 2.45
C TRP A 105 -13.16 -6.71 2.28
N GLU A 106 -13.67 -7.46 3.25
CA GLU A 106 -13.83 -8.92 3.16
C GLU A 106 -14.74 -9.31 2.00
N GLY A 107 -15.89 -8.64 1.84
CA GLY A 107 -16.80 -8.86 0.71
C GLY A 107 -16.14 -8.58 -0.64
N MET A 108 -15.32 -7.52 -0.72
CA MET A 108 -14.56 -7.21 -1.93
C MET A 108 -13.46 -8.22 -2.23
N LEU A 109 -12.73 -8.70 -1.23
CA LEU A 109 -11.73 -9.75 -1.40
C LEU A 109 -12.37 -11.08 -1.83
N GLN A 110 -13.55 -11.41 -1.30
CA GLN A 110 -14.35 -12.56 -1.75
C GLN A 110 -14.77 -12.42 -3.21
N LEU A 111 -15.26 -11.25 -3.63
CA LEU A 111 -15.64 -10.97 -5.02
C LEU A 111 -14.43 -11.16 -5.96
N LEU A 112 -13.26 -10.67 -5.55
CA LEU A 112 -12.00 -10.81 -6.30
C LEU A 112 -11.38 -12.21 -6.20
N ARG A 113 -11.94 -13.11 -5.38
CA ARG A 113 -11.42 -14.46 -5.07
C ARG A 113 -9.98 -14.42 -4.52
N ILE A 114 -9.68 -13.42 -3.71
CA ILE A 114 -8.36 -13.21 -3.09
C ILE A 114 -8.42 -13.69 -1.64
N GLU A 115 -7.59 -14.69 -1.30
CA GLU A 115 -7.42 -15.18 0.07
C GLU A 115 -6.36 -14.32 0.79
N ALA A 116 -6.81 -13.41 1.66
CA ALA A 116 -5.93 -12.52 2.42
C ALA A 116 -6.46 -12.26 3.83
N THR A 117 -5.57 -11.96 4.77
CA THR A 117 -5.93 -11.57 6.14
C THR A 117 -5.92 -10.05 6.29
N ILE A 118 -6.98 -9.47 6.85
CA ILE A 118 -7.05 -8.03 7.12
C ILE A 118 -6.54 -7.72 8.54
N SER A 119 -5.44 -6.96 8.61
CA SER A 119 -4.87 -6.45 9.86
C SER A 119 -5.29 -5.01 10.07
N VAL A 120 -5.96 -4.72 11.18
CA VAL A 120 -6.36 -3.36 11.53
C VAL A 120 -5.24 -2.68 12.30
N VAL A 121 -4.92 -1.45 11.90
CA VAL A 121 -3.86 -0.63 12.51
C VAL A 121 -4.47 0.69 12.97
N LEU A 122 -4.33 0.97 14.26
CA LEU A 122 -4.68 2.25 14.84
C LEU A 122 -3.53 3.22 14.55
N TRP A 123 -3.78 4.17 13.66
CA TRP A 123 -2.75 5.11 13.20
C TRP A 123 -2.94 6.53 13.70
N ASP A 124 -3.79 6.75 14.72
CA ASP A 124 -4.10 8.06 15.29
C ASP A 124 -2.86 8.85 15.69
N HIS A 125 -1.89 8.17 16.28
CA HIS A 125 -0.60 8.76 16.67
C HIS A 125 0.20 9.31 15.48
N VAL A 126 0.03 8.72 14.29
CA VAL A 126 0.65 9.19 13.05
C VAL A 126 -0.22 10.24 12.37
N ALA A 127 -1.54 10.03 12.33
CA ALA A 127 -2.49 10.96 11.75
C ALA A 127 -2.45 12.33 12.46
N GLY A 128 -2.21 12.37 13.77
CA GLY A 128 -2.02 13.62 14.52
C GLY A 128 -0.82 14.46 14.08
N LEU A 129 0.12 13.90 13.32
CA LEU A 129 1.28 14.61 12.78
C LEU A 129 1.02 15.24 11.39
N LEU A 130 -0.16 15.03 10.80
CA LEU A 130 -0.49 15.56 9.46
C LEU A 130 -0.45 17.09 9.38
N GLU A 131 -0.79 17.77 10.48
CA GLU A 131 -0.73 19.24 10.62
C GLU A 131 0.71 19.76 10.83
N GLY A 132 1.65 18.86 11.11
CA GLY A 132 3.04 19.18 11.43
C GLY A 132 3.99 19.15 10.24
N PRO A 133 5.31 19.15 10.49
CA PRO A 133 6.31 19.00 9.45
C PRO A 133 6.12 17.68 8.68
N ARG A 134 6.11 17.78 7.34
CA ARG A 134 5.88 16.64 6.45
C ARG A 134 6.88 15.50 6.68
N GLU A 135 8.12 15.83 7.00
CA GLU A 135 9.18 14.85 7.25
C GLU A 135 8.90 14.02 8.50
N ASP A 136 8.50 14.66 9.61
CA ASP A 136 8.16 13.97 10.86
C ASP A 136 7.00 12.99 10.66
N TYR A 137 5.96 13.41 9.95
CA TYR A 137 4.84 12.54 9.58
C TYR A 137 5.30 11.35 8.74
N LEU A 138 6.10 11.56 7.69
CA LEU A 138 6.58 10.46 6.83
C LEU A 138 7.53 9.51 7.56
N HIS A 139 8.35 10.02 8.49
CA HIS A 139 9.16 9.20 9.37
C HIS A 139 8.30 8.32 10.28
N ALA A 140 7.22 8.87 10.86
CA ALA A 140 6.29 8.12 11.69
C ALA A 140 5.54 7.05 10.88
N VAL A 141 5.07 7.38 9.66
CA VAL A 141 4.47 6.40 8.74
C VAL A 141 5.46 5.28 8.41
N ASN A 142 6.69 5.63 8.03
CA ASN A 142 7.71 4.64 7.70
C ASN A 142 8.03 3.72 8.89
N ALA A 143 8.14 4.27 10.10
CA ALA A 143 8.35 3.51 11.32
C ALA A 143 7.18 2.54 11.60
N MET A 144 5.94 2.99 11.43
CA MET A 144 4.75 2.16 11.57
C MET A 144 4.77 0.99 10.58
N ILE A 145 5.03 1.25 9.29
CA ILE A 145 5.11 0.20 8.27
C ILE A 145 6.21 -0.81 8.62
N LYS A 146 7.39 -0.35 9.04
CA LYS A 146 8.51 -1.21 9.48
C LYS A 146 8.11 -2.12 10.65
N GLN A 147 7.40 -1.57 11.63
CA GLN A 147 6.96 -2.33 12.81
C GLN A 147 6.07 -3.52 12.42
N HIS A 148 5.23 -3.35 11.41
CA HIS A 148 4.28 -4.37 10.95
C HIS A 148 4.83 -5.31 9.87
N SER A 149 5.95 -4.96 9.22
CA SER A 149 6.50 -5.68 8.05
C SER A 149 7.88 -6.33 8.26
N GLN A 150 8.18 -6.79 9.49
CA GLN A 150 9.49 -7.39 9.82
C GLN A 150 9.80 -8.71 9.09
N THR A 151 8.78 -9.53 8.82
CA THR A 151 8.90 -10.85 8.17
C THR A 151 8.31 -10.87 6.76
N THR A 152 8.37 -9.72 6.10
CA THR A 152 7.72 -9.46 4.82
C THR A 152 8.69 -9.67 3.67
N ALA A 153 8.33 -10.54 2.73
CA ALA A 153 9.11 -10.82 1.54
C ALA A 153 8.98 -9.69 0.49
N VAL A 154 7.74 -9.22 0.29
CA VAL A 154 7.42 -8.12 -0.63
C VAL A 154 6.32 -7.26 -0.03
N LEU A 155 6.50 -5.94 -0.11
CA LEU A 155 5.56 -4.93 0.35
C LEU A 155 4.96 -4.20 -0.85
N PHE A 156 3.63 -4.01 -0.87
CA PHE A 156 2.94 -3.17 -1.82
C PHE A 156 2.45 -1.90 -1.14
N LEU A 157 2.81 -0.76 -1.70
CA LEU A 157 2.39 0.57 -1.25
C LEU A 157 1.71 1.32 -2.40
N TYR A 158 0.83 2.26 -2.05
CA TYR A 158 0.27 3.21 -3.01
C TYR A 158 1.38 4.12 -3.56
N LEU A 159 1.43 4.34 -4.88
CA LEU A 159 2.26 5.34 -5.54
C LEU A 159 1.41 6.61 -5.77
N PRO A 160 1.66 7.68 -5.00
CA PRO A 160 0.94 8.94 -5.16
C PRO A 160 1.20 9.54 -6.55
N PRO A 161 0.23 10.20 -7.17
CA PRO A 161 0.49 10.90 -8.43
C PRO A 161 1.55 11.99 -8.20
N PRO A 162 2.52 12.15 -9.13
CA PRO A 162 3.47 13.24 -9.05
C PRO A 162 2.78 14.61 -9.17
N PRO A 163 3.36 15.69 -8.61
CA PRO A 163 2.79 17.03 -8.71
C PRO A 163 2.65 17.49 -10.18
N PRO A 164 1.65 18.35 -10.49
CA PRO A 164 1.49 18.94 -11.81
C PRO A 164 2.68 19.84 -12.19
N PRO A 165 2.93 20.06 -13.50
CA PRO A 165 3.93 21.01 -13.95
C PRO A 165 3.61 22.41 -13.41
N SER A 166 4.62 23.08 -12.89
CA SER A 166 4.56 24.43 -12.37
C SER A 166 5.86 25.17 -12.71
N ASP A 167 5.87 26.49 -12.53
CA ASP A 167 7.04 27.34 -12.80
C ASP A 167 8.25 26.94 -11.93
N ASP A 168 8.02 26.35 -10.76
CA ASP A 168 9.04 25.77 -9.86
C ASP A 168 9.02 24.22 -9.90
N GLY A 169 8.88 23.68 -11.11
CA GLY A 169 8.65 22.25 -11.31
C GLY A 169 9.78 21.35 -10.78
N ASP A 170 11.02 21.84 -10.74
CA ASP A 170 12.16 21.04 -10.29
C ASP A 170 12.21 20.90 -8.77
N ALA A 171 11.97 21.97 -8.00
CA ALA A 171 11.92 21.88 -6.55
C ALA A 171 10.75 20.99 -6.08
N GLN A 172 9.58 21.08 -6.74
CA GLN A 172 8.43 20.24 -6.43
C GLN A 172 8.70 18.75 -6.75
N ARG A 173 9.37 18.45 -7.86
CA ARG A 173 9.80 17.08 -8.21
C ARG A 173 10.79 16.53 -7.20
N LEU A 174 11.79 17.32 -6.80
CA LEU A 174 12.77 16.92 -5.79
C LEU A 174 12.10 16.68 -4.43
N SER A 175 11.17 17.54 -4.03
CA SER A 175 10.37 17.34 -2.81
C SER A 175 9.55 16.04 -2.88
N TYR A 176 8.90 15.76 -4.00
CA TYR A 176 8.17 14.51 -4.21
C TYR A 176 9.07 13.27 -4.10
N LEU A 177 10.26 13.30 -4.73
CA LEU A 177 11.22 12.20 -4.64
C LEU A 177 11.75 12.02 -3.21
N ASN A 178 12.05 13.11 -2.50
CA ASN A 178 12.45 13.07 -1.10
C ASN A 178 11.36 12.46 -0.22
N GLN A 179 10.09 12.82 -0.44
CA GLN A 179 8.96 12.23 0.30
C GLN A 179 8.84 10.71 0.06
N LEU A 180 8.99 10.26 -1.18
CA LEU A 180 9.04 8.82 -1.49
C LEU A 180 10.25 8.14 -0.83
N GLU A 181 11.38 8.83 -0.75
CA GLU A 181 12.58 8.36 -0.05
C GLU A 181 12.36 8.17 1.44
N LEU A 182 11.83 9.18 2.12
CA LEU A 182 11.50 9.10 3.54
C LEU A 182 10.49 7.98 3.81
N LEU A 183 9.42 7.90 3.01
CA LEU A 183 8.37 6.90 3.16
C LEU A 183 8.91 5.47 3.04
N THR A 184 9.87 5.23 2.14
CA THR A 184 10.31 3.87 1.79
C THR A 184 11.69 3.49 2.30
N SER A 185 12.38 4.39 3.01
CA SER A 185 13.69 4.14 3.60
C SER A 185 13.69 2.91 4.50
N GLY A 186 14.61 1.97 4.29
CA GLY A 186 14.77 0.75 5.10
C GLY A 186 13.59 -0.23 5.08
N LEU A 187 12.66 -0.11 4.13
CA LEU A 187 11.60 -1.11 3.92
C LEU A 187 12.11 -2.35 3.17
N PRO A 188 11.44 -3.51 3.29
CA PRO A 188 11.70 -4.70 2.45
C PRO A 188 11.51 -4.37 0.95
N PRO A 189 11.77 -5.32 0.02
CA PRO A 189 11.45 -5.14 -1.39
C PRO A 189 10.03 -4.58 -1.59
N THR A 190 9.93 -3.34 -2.05
CA THR A 190 8.69 -2.55 -2.04
C THR A 190 8.27 -2.18 -3.46
N MET A 191 7.04 -2.54 -3.82
CA MET A 191 6.39 -2.17 -5.06
C MET A 191 5.43 -1.01 -4.79
N LEU A 192 5.76 0.19 -5.28
CA LEU A 192 4.87 1.34 -5.28
C LEU A 192 3.96 1.25 -6.51
N VAL A 193 2.64 1.25 -6.33
CA VAL A 193 1.67 0.98 -7.39
C VAL A 193 0.73 2.16 -7.59
N HIS A 194 0.60 2.62 -8.83
CA HIS A 194 -0.44 3.54 -9.28
C HIS A 194 -1.33 2.84 -10.30
N GLY A 195 -2.56 2.53 -9.89
CA GLY A 195 -3.58 1.90 -10.74
C GLY A 195 -4.67 2.90 -11.13
N ILE A 196 -5.06 2.89 -12.39
CA ILE A 196 -6.05 3.81 -12.98
C ILE A 196 -7.37 3.13 -13.34
N SER A 197 -7.37 1.81 -13.52
CA SER A 197 -8.55 1.01 -13.82
C SER A 197 -8.46 -0.35 -13.13
N PRO A 198 -9.60 -0.95 -12.72
CA PRO A 198 -9.62 -2.31 -12.24
C PRO A 198 -9.36 -3.24 -13.42
N VAL A 199 -8.46 -4.21 -13.26
CA VAL A 199 -8.26 -5.28 -14.25
C VAL A 199 -9.27 -6.38 -13.95
N THR A 200 -10.56 -6.04 -13.99
CA THR A 200 -11.64 -7.01 -13.81
C THR A 200 -12.23 -7.33 -15.18
N SER A 201 -11.89 -8.50 -15.73
CA SER A 201 -12.69 -9.06 -16.83
C SER A 201 -13.96 -9.63 -16.24
N THR A 202 -15.02 -8.82 -16.14
CA THR A 202 -16.37 -9.32 -15.85
C THR A 202 -16.98 -9.88 -17.13
N THR A 203 -16.37 -10.92 -17.68
CA THR A 203 -17.01 -11.72 -18.72
C THR A 203 -17.74 -12.84 -17.98
N LEU A 204 -19.04 -12.63 -17.78
CA LEU A 204 -20.00 -13.70 -17.50
C LEU A 204 -20.24 -14.52 -18.77
#